data_AF-A0A151GPF9-F1
#
_entry.id   AF-A0A151GPF9-F1
#
_cell.length_a   1.000
_cell.length_b   1.000
_cell.length_c   1.000
_cell.angle_alpha   90.00
_cell.angle_beta   90.00
_cell.angle_gamma   90.00
#
_symmetry.space_group_name_H-M   'P 1'
#
loop_
_entity.id
_entity.type
_entity.pdbx_description
1 polymer ?
#
loop_
_entity_poly.entity_id
_entity_poly.type
_entity_poly.pdbx_seq_one_letter_code
_entity_poly.pdbx_strand_id
1 'polypeptide(L)'
;MAAKPFVLRAAFGSDNFFRDAYKYDLDHIYEWMDKVCNKDDPTGGPASQDDKTLALLQDVCRQLKALSLPSGTKFKDPKLAPNSHFLRSFFKKPWDNEKGSPTSLFDVVKWPVTFRGPAYWEKLLPWWNPYDLLGLFLALLGPTDQGADKNNFFLPLTAVYGRWCARIAGRVPGDTSSGAGDWPYMFQCTWHEERYIPTGGVWYFLGASTAGDEWDENTVGLWRSRVQLQRFDMLYNGMDIKVLEPSDFRKHASIEQKTAAGSNNQYGNCAESYPFVIKILVGGRRNNDMYGLALQRKYMTMENAPEEYQDYSTGVIWRNLVGPCANCAHLIQGVGLNGANFAKNLGKGEAPKKPKPPKGPSEMV
;
A
#
# COMPACT_ATOMS: atom_id res chain seq x y z
N MET A 1 9.50 28.53 9.20
CA MET A 1 8.79 28.36 7.92
C MET A 1 7.40 27.85 8.24
N ALA A 2 6.36 28.53 7.75
CA ALA A 2 4.99 28.06 7.85
C ALA A 2 4.85 26.73 7.08
N ALA A 3 3.91 25.88 7.50
CA ALA A 3 3.64 24.64 6.76
C ALA A 3 3.13 25.01 5.35
N LYS A 4 3.69 24.38 4.31
CA LYS A 4 3.10 24.45 2.97
C LYS A 4 1.66 23.89 3.08
N PRO A 5 0.64 24.52 2.47
CA PRO A 5 -0.69 23.93 2.39
C PRO A 5 -0.59 22.58 1.68
N PHE A 6 -1.51 21.67 2.01
CA PHE A 6 -1.60 20.41 1.28
C PHE A 6 -1.96 20.70 -0.18
N VAL A 7 -1.24 20.07 -1.11
CA VAL A 7 -1.58 20.14 -2.54
C VAL A 7 -2.59 19.04 -2.77
N LEU A 8 -3.86 19.37 -2.58
CA LEU A 8 -4.96 18.41 -2.65
C LEU A 8 -5.61 18.44 -4.02
N ARG A 9 -5.96 17.24 -4.49
CA ARG A 9 -6.68 17.06 -5.75
C ARG A 9 -8.12 17.50 -5.58
N ALA A 10 -8.76 17.89 -6.69
CA ALA A 10 -10.23 17.91 -6.78
C ALA A 10 -10.85 16.58 -6.31
N ALA A 11 -10.16 15.45 -6.53
CA ALA A 11 -10.62 14.13 -6.11
C ALA A 11 -10.74 13.93 -4.59
N PHE A 12 -10.01 14.70 -3.79
CA PHE A 12 -10.04 14.61 -2.33
C PHE A 12 -10.86 15.74 -1.70
N GLY A 13 -11.43 16.63 -2.50
CA GLY A 13 -12.40 17.64 -2.09
C GLY A 13 -11.76 18.81 -1.34
N SER A 14 -11.57 18.69 -0.03
CA SER A 14 -11.23 19.82 0.85
C SER A 14 -9.75 19.88 1.21
N ASP A 15 -9.23 21.07 1.50
CA ASP A 15 -7.85 21.31 1.96
C ASP A 15 -7.48 20.59 3.28
N ASN A 16 -8.49 20.12 4.02
CA ASN A 16 -8.31 19.39 5.27
C ASN A 16 -8.45 17.87 5.12
N PHE A 17 -8.71 17.37 3.90
CA PHE A 17 -9.02 15.96 3.65
C PHE A 17 -8.08 15.00 4.37
N PHE A 18 -6.76 15.18 4.25
CA PHE A 18 -5.83 14.24 4.91
C PHE A 18 -5.93 14.23 6.44
N ARG A 19 -6.27 15.36 7.07
CA ARG A 19 -6.47 15.43 8.53
C ARG A 19 -7.78 14.77 8.93
N ASP A 20 -8.82 14.96 8.14
CA ASP A 20 -10.15 14.41 8.38
C ASP A 20 -10.16 12.89 8.11
N ALA A 21 -9.70 12.49 6.92
CA ALA A 21 -9.59 11.11 6.47
C ALA A 21 -8.71 10.25 7.39
N TYR A 22 -7.69 10.83 8.01
CA TYR A 22 -6.87 10.12 8.99
C TYR A 22 -7.70 9.61 10.19
N LYS A 23 -8.75 10.33 10.56
CA LYS A 23 -9.64 10.02 11.67
C LYS A 23 -10.78 9.06 11.31
N TYR A 24 -11.12 8.93 10.03
CA TYR A 24 -12.27 8.13 9.58
C TYR A 24 -12.27 6.73 10.15
N ASP A 25 -13.36 6.33 10.81
CA ASP A 25 -13.62 4.93 11.13
C ASP A 25 -13.99 4.13 9.86
N LEU A 26 -14.35 2.86 10.03
CA LEU A 26 -14.67 1.97 8.92
C LEU A 26 -15.88 2.45 8.09
N ASP A 27 -16.92 2.93 8.75
CA ASP A 27 -18.15 3.36 8.09
C ASP A 27 -17.91 4.62 7.27
N HIS A 28 -17.19 5.59 7.82
CA HIS A 28 -16.79 6.80 7.10
C HIS A 28 -15.91 6.49 5.87
N ILE A 29 -15.02 5.50 5.97
CA ILE A 29 -14.22 5.05 4.82
C ILE A 29 -15.13 4.50 3.72
N TYR A 30 -16.05 3.61 4.06
CA TYR A 30 -16.95 3.02 3.08
C TYR A 30 -17.94 4.01 2.49
N GLU A 31 -18.48 4.93 3.29
CA GLU A 31 -19.32 6.01 2.80
C GLU A 31 -18.56 6.89 1.79
N TRP A 32 -17.32 7.27 2.11
CA TRP A 32 -16.49 8.05 1.18
C TRP A 32 -16.22 7.28 -0.11
N MET A 33 -15.89 5.99 -0.04
CA MET A 33 -15.69 5.15 -1.22
C MET A 33 -16.97 5.01 -2.06
N ASP A 34 -18.14 4.89 -1.43
CA ASP A 34 -19.42 4.82 -2.13
C ASP A 34 -19.75 6.12 -2.87
N LYS A 35 -19.43 7.27 -2.25
CA LYS A 35 -19.54 8.57 -2.91
C LYS A 35 -18.64 8.66 -4.13
N VAL A 36 -17.36 8.26 -4.02
CA VAL A 36 -16.44 8.17 -5.18
C VAL A 36 -16.97 7.25 -6.29
N CYS A 37 -17.71 6.20 -5.93
CA CYS A 37 -18.31 5.25 -6.86
C CYS A 37 -19.66 5.70 -7.43
N ASN A 38 -20.18 6.87 -7.03
CA ASN A 38 -21.42 7.43 -7.50
C ASN A 38 -21.14 8.53 -8.53
N LYS A 39 -21.62 8.34 -9.76
CA LYS A 39 -21.41 9.30 -10.86
C LYS A 39 -21.97 10.69 -10.53
N ASP A 40 -23.07 10.74 -9.79
CA ASP A 40 -23.76 12.00 -9.46
C ASP A 40 -23.13 12.73 -8.26
N ASP A 41 -22.16 12.11 -7.58
CA ASP A 41 -21.45 12.70 -6.46
C ASP A 41 -20.12 13.33 -6.95
N PRO A 42 -19.79 14.58 -6.55
CA PRO A 42 -18.54 15.22 -6.96
C PRO A 42 -17.28 14.61 -6.32
N THR A 43 -17.43 13.76 -5.30
CA THR A 43 -16.30 13.10 -4.62
C THR A 43 -15.51 12.23 -5.60
N GLY A 44 -14.17 12.29 -5.55
CA GLY A 44 -13.33 11.55 -6.50
C GLY A 44 -13.00 12.32 -7.79
N GLY A 45 -13.64 13.48 -8.01
CA GLY A 45 -13.24 14.45 -9.03
C GLY A 45 -13.34 13.92 -10.46
N PRO A 46 -12.62 14.50 -11.44
CA PRO A 46 -12.80 14.17 -12.86
C PRO A 46 -12.61 12.69 -13.22
N ALA A 47 -11.77 11.95 -12.50
CA ALA A 47 -11.54 10.53 -12.76
C ALA A 47 -12.76 9.67 -12.44
N SER A 48 -13.52 10.01 -11.39
CA SER A 48 -14.80 9.34 -11.06
C SER A 48 -15.90 9.60 -12.10
N GLN A 49 -15.71 10.59 -12.97
CA GLN A 49 -16.68 10.99 -14.00
C GLN A 49 -16.41 10.31 -15.36
N ASP A 50 -15.24 9.69 -15.55
CA ASP A 50 -14.93 8.86 -16.71
C ASP A 50 -15.59 7.47 -16.56
N ASP A 51 -16.50 7.10 -17.46
CA ASP A 51 -17.31 5.87 -17.36
C ASP A 51 -16.47 4.61 -17.15
N LYS A 52 -15.33 4.50 -17.85
CA LYS A 52 -14.45 3.34 -17.74
C LYS A 52 -13.74 3.29 -16.39
N THR A 53 -13.28 4.44 -15.89
CA THR A 53 -12.61 4.55 -14.58
C THR A 53 -13.61 4.34 -13.45
N LEU A 54 -14.82 4.89 -13.58
CA LEU A 54 -15.91 4.67 -12.64
C LEU A 54 -16.29 3.18 -12.52
N ALA A 55 -16.42 2.47 -13.64
CA ALA A 55 -16.70 1.04 -13.63
C ALA A 55 -15.61 0.24 -12.88
N LEU A 56 -14.33 0.62 -13.05
CA LEU A 56 -13.23 0.02 -12.30
C LEU A 56 -13.29 0.37 -10.81
N LEU A 57 -13.54 1.62 -10.45
CA LEU A 57 -13.68 2.05 -9.06
C LEU A 57 -14.81 1.27 -8.36
N GLN A 58 -15.96 1.12 -9.02
CA GLN A 58 -17.10 0.34 -8.52
C GLN A 58 -16.74 -1.14 -8.32
N ASP A 59 -16.04 -1.74 -9.28
CA ASP A 59 -15.62 -3.13 -9.16
C ASP A 59 -14.62 -3.31 -8.00
N VAL A 60 -13.61 -2.44 -7.91
CA VAL A 60 -12.60 -2.39 -6.81
C VAL A 60 -13.26 -2.22 -5.46
N CYS A 61 -14.18 -1.28 -5.32
CA CYS A 61 -14.92 -1.06 -4.09
C CYS A 61 -15.72 -2.31 -3.68
N ARG A 62 -16.46 -2.91 -4.63
CA ARG A 62 -17.27 -4.11 -4.40
C ARG A 62 -16.45 -5.28 -3.86
N GLN A 63 -15.34 -5.60 -4.51
CA GLN A 63 -14.50 -6.73 -4.10
C GLN A 63 -13.73 -6.44 -2.81
N LEU A 64 -13.27 -5.20 -2.62
CA LEU A 64 -12.66 -4.78 -1.37
C LEU A 64 -13.65 -5.03 -0.22
N LYS A 65 -14.89 -4.54 -0.31
CA LYS A 65 -15.92 -4.77 0.71
C LYS A 65 -16.23 -6.25 0.91
N ALA A 66 -16.25 -7.05 -0.17
CA ALA A 66 -16.48 -8.49 -0.08
C ALA A 66 -15.36 -9.22 0.69
N LEU A 67 -14.13 -8.71 0.68
CA LEU A 67 -12.97 -9.27 1.38
C LEU A 67 -12.67 -8.62 2.73
N SER A 68 -13.49 -7.66 3.19
CA SER A 68 -13.15 -6.81 4.34
C SER A 68 -14.13 -6.97 5.51
N LEU A 69 -13.80 -6.30 6.62
CA LEU A 69 -14.68 -6.20 7.78
C LEU A 69 -15.92 -5.35 7.49
N PRO A 70 -16.98 -5.47 8.33
CA PRO A 70 -17.12 -6.47 9.38
C PRO A 70 -17.70 -7.80 8.85
N SER A 71 -18.30 -7.82 7.67
CA SER A 71 -19.12 -8.94 7.18
C SER A 71 -18.95 -9.23 5.68
N GLY A 72 -17.76 -8.96 5.14
CA GLY A 72 -17.43 -9.30 3.76
C GLY A 72 -17.74 -10.76 3.44
N THR A 73 -18.51 -10.98 2.37
CA THR A 73 -19.04 -12.31 2.00
C THR A 73 -17.96 -13.30 1.60
N LYS A 74 -16.80 -12.83 1.13
CA LYS A 74 -15.61 -13.64 0.82
C LYS A 74 -14.66 -13.75 2.01
N PHE A 75 -14.65 -12.75 2.88
CA PHE A 75 -13.90 -12.79 4.13
C PHE A 75 -14.43 -13.87 5.09
N LYS A 76 -15.74 -13.86 5.34
CA LYS A 76 -16.46 -14.80 6.24
C LYS A 76 -17.13 -15.95 5.51
N ASP A 77 -16.56 -16.44 4.41
CA ASP A 77 -17.14 -17.59 3.68
C ASP A 77 -17.10 -18.85 4.57
N PRO A 78 -18.25 -19.37 5.05
CA PRO A 78 -18.26 -20.48 5.99
C PRO A 78 -17.76 -21.79 5.37
N LYS A 79 -17.70 -21.87 4.03
CA LYS A 79 -17.18 -23.05 3.32
C LYS A 79 -15.66 -23.06 3.25
N LEU A 80 -15.00 -21.95 3.56
CA LEU A 80 -13.55 -21.75 3.41
C LEU A 80 -12.89 -21.34 4.73
N ALA A 81 -13.44 -21.75 5.87
CA ALA A 81 -12.88 -21.44 7.18
C ALA A 81 -11.39 -21.85 7.29
N PRO A 82 -10.54 -21.06 7.99
CA PRO A 82 -10.86 -19.85 8.77
C PRO A 82 -11.15 -18.62 7.90
N ASN A 83 -11.60 -17.52 8.53
CA ASN A 83 -11.75 -16.23 7.85
C ASN A 83 -10.42 -15.77 7.25
N SER A 84 -10.45 -15.13 6.09
CA SER A 84 -9.24 -14.66 5.42
C SER A 84 -9.54 -13.50 4.48
N HIS A 85 -8.67 -12.48 4.53
CA HIS A 85 -8.77 -11.31 3.65
C HIS A 85 -8.18 -11.56 2.26
N PHE A 86 -7.77 -12.79 1.95
CA PHE A 86 -7.35 -13.20 0.62
C PHE A 86 -8.46 -13.98 -0.07
N LEU A 87 -8.74 -13.63 -1.32
CA LEU A 87 -9.64 -14.42 -2.13
C LEU A 87 -9.02 -15.79 -2.40
N ARG A 88 -9.73 -16.86 -2.03
CA ARG A 88 -9.18 -18.22 -2.01
C ARG A 88 -10.19 -19.27 -2.45
N SER A 89 -9.67 -20.45 -2.77
CA SER A 89 -10.44 -21.67 -3.01
C SER A 89 -9.68 -22.87 -2.44
N PHE A 90 -10.33 -24.01 -2.26
CA PHE A 90 -9.61 -25.22 -1.83
C PHE A 90 -8.53 -25.61 -2.83
N PHE A 91 -7.36 -25.98 -2.30
CA PHE A 91 -6.28 -26.49 -3.12
C PHE A 91 -6.69 -27.83 -3.76
N LYS A 92 -6.43 -28.00 -5.06
CA LYS A 92 -6.93 -29.14 -5.84
C LYS A 92 -6.34 -30.50 -5.43
N LYS A 93 -5.22 -30.53 -4.71
CA LYS A 93 -4.61 -31.78 -4.23
C LYS A 93 -5.07 -32.06 -2.80
N PRO A 94 -5.28 -33.34 -2.42
CA PRO A 94 -5.64 -33.69 -1.05
C PRO A 94 -4.65 -33.06 -0.07
N TRP A 95 -5.19 -32.54 1.03
CA TRP A 95 -4.39 -32.14 2.17
C TRP A 95 -3.83 -33.41 2.81
N ASP A 96 -2.58 -33.72 2.50
CA ASP A 96 -1.89 -34.92 2.97
C ASP A 96 -0.86 -34.49 4.02
N ASN A 97 -1.27 -34.51 5.29
CA ASN A 97 -0.39 -34.30 6.43
C ASN A 97 0.41 -35.56 6.79
N GLU A 98 0.14 -36.70 6.15
CA GLU A 98 0.73 -38.00 6.51
C GLU A 98 2.12 -38.21 5.89
N LYS A 99 2.48 -37.48 4.82
CA LYS A 99 3.76 -37.62 4.10
C LYS A 99 4.86 -36.62 4.50
N GLY A 100 4.71 -35.91 5.61
CA GLY A 100 5.78 -35.08 6.18
C GLY A 100 6.18 -33.85 5.31
N SER A 101 5.37 -33.47 4.32
CA SER A 101 5.52 -32.22 3.57
C SER A 101 4.17 -31.52 3.52
N PRO A 102 3.89 -30.57 4.44
CA PRO A 102 2.58 -29.93 4.51
C PRO A 102 2.24 -29.30 3.15
N THR A 103 1.03 -29.54 2.66
CA THR A 103 0.48 -28.80 1.51
C THR A 103 -0.33 -27.62 2.02
N SER A 104 -0.60 -26.64 1.15
CA SER A 104 -1.52 -25.55 1.48
C SER A 104 -2.95 -26.05 1.40
N LEU A 105 -3.79 -25.68 2.37
CA LEU A 105 -5.23 -25.96 2.33
C LEU A 105 -5.91 -25.21 1.17
N PHE A 106 -5.41 -24.02 0.86
CA PHE A 106 -6.01 -23.12 -0.12
C PHE A 106 -5.10 -22.84 -1.32
N ASP A 107 -5.72 -22.52 -2.46
CA ASP A 107 -5.11 -21.82 -3.58
C ASP A 107 -5.52 -20.35 -3.58
N VAL A 108 -4.65 -19.49 -4.11
CA VAL A 108 -4.90 -18.05 -4.20
C VAL A 108 -5.72 -17.79 -5.46
N VAL A 109 -6.92 -17.24 -5.31
CA VAL A 109 -7.73 -16.81 -6.44
C VAL A 109 -7.28 -15.41 -6.83
N LYS A 110 -6.90 -15.24 -8.09
CA LYS A 110 -6.48 -13.96 -8.65
C LYS A 110 -7.69 -13.21 -9.14
N TRP A 111 -7.75 -11.93 -8.85
CA TRP A 111 -8.67 -11.04 -9.52
C TRP A 111 -7.91 -10.13 -10.49
N PRO A 112 -7.98 -10.40 -11.81
CA PRO A 112 -7.27 -9.59 -12.79
C PRO A 112 -7.99 -8.26 -12.98
N VAL A 113 -7.32 -7.16 -12.63
CA VAL A 113 -7.83 -5.80 -12.87
C VAL A 113 -6.75 -5.01 -13.59
N THR A 114 -7.17 -4.29 -14.64
CA THR A 114 -6.29 -3.38 -15.36
C THR A 114 -6.11 -2.10 -14.55
N PHE A 115 -4.89 -1.83 -14.10
CA PHE A 115 -4.54 -0.50 -13.63
C PHE A 115 -4.58 0.46 -14.83
N ARG A 116 -5.33 1.56 -14.73
CA ARG A 116 -5.37 2.60 -15.76
C ARG A 116 -4.54 3.81 -15.33
N GLY A 117 -3.43 4.03 -16.04
CA GLY A 117 -2.60 5.22 -15.95
C GLY A 117 -2.60 5.99 -17.28
N PRO A 118 -1.60 6.85 -17.52
CA PRO A 118 -1.20 7.25 -18.87
C PRO A 118 -1.14 6.04 -19.80
N ALA A 119 -1.49 6.21 -21.09
CA ALA A 119 -1.76 5.12 -22.03
C ALA A 119 -0.67 4.01 -22.12
N TYR A 120 0.58 4.28 -21.76
CA TYR A 120 1.68 3.31 -21.77
C TYR A 120 1.93 2.61 -20.41
N TRP A 121 1.07 2.84 -19.40
CA TRP A 121 1.12 2.22 -18.07
C TRP A 121 -0.07 1.31 -17.78
N GLU A 122 -0.96 1.09 -18.75
CA GLU A 122 -2.05 0.14 -18.56
C GLU A 122 -1.47 -1.27 -18.38
N LYS A 123 -1.60 -1.82 -17.17
CA LYS A 123 -1.10 -3.16 -16.82
C LYS A 123 -2.23 -3.97 -16.22
N LEU A 124 -2.50 -5.12 -16.83
CA LEU A 124 -3.37 -6.14 -16.27
C LEU A 124 -2.58 -6.90 -15.20
N LEU A 125 -2.95 -6.71 -13.93
CA LEU A 125 -2.28 -7.35 -12.81
C LEU A 125 -3.28 -8.15 -11.97
N PRO A 126 -2.85 -9.26 -11.35
CA PRO A 126 -3.64 -9.92 -10.34
C PRO A 126 -3.65 -9.10 -9.05
N TRP A 127 -4.80 -9.05 -8.38
CA TRP A 127 -5.03 -8.44 -7.07
C TRP A 127 -5.62 -9.46 -6.10
N TRP A 128 -5.33 -9.33 -4.81
CA TRP A 128 -5.58 -10.42 -3.86
C TRP A 128 -6.23 -10.06 -2.52
N ASN A 129 -5.92 -8.90 -1.94
CA ASN A 129 -6.42 -8.52 -0.62
C ASN A 129 -6.90 -7.07 -0.57
N PRO A 130 -7.66 -6.67 0.48
CA PRO A 130 -8.16 -5.32 0.66
C PRO A 130 -7.09 -4.22 0.65
N TYR A 131 -5.87 -4.51 1.11
CA TYR A 131 -4.80 -3.50 1.14
C TYR A 131 -4.31 -3.15 -0.25
N ASP A 132 -4.10 -4.17 -1.09
CA ASP A 132 -3.71 -3.99 -2.49
C ASP A 132 -4.83 -3.28 -3.27
N LEU A 133 -6.08 -3.70 -3.04
CA LEU A 133 -7.27 -3.11 -3.65
C LEU A 133 -7.49 -1.65 -3.24
N LEU A 134 -7.24 -1.30 -1.98
CA LEU A 134 -7.32 0.09 -1.53
C LEU A 134 -6.24 0.95 -2.20
N GLY A 135 -5.02 0.41 -2.34
CA GLY A 135 -3.95 1.11 -3.05
C GLY A 135 -4.29 1.36 -4.52
N LEU A 136 -4.90 0.37 -5.18
CA LEU A 136 -5.44 0.49 -6.54
C LEU A 136 -6.57 1.53 -6.60
N PHE A 137 -7.55 1.46 -5.69
CA PHE A 137 -8.69 2.38 -5.64
C PHE A 137 -8.23 3.85 -5.58
N LEU A 138 -7.32 4.15 -4.65
CA LEU A 138 -6.79 5.50 -4.48
C LEU A 138 -5.96 5.94 -5.70
N ALA A 139 -5.20 5.03 -6.33
CA ALA A 139 -4.43 5.34 -7.52
C ALA A 139 -5.29 5.57 -8.78
N LEU A 140 -6.45 4.89 -8.90
CA LEU A 140 -7.41 5.06 -10.01
C LEU A 140 -8.05 6.45 -10.02
N LEU A 141 -7.98 7.19 -8.91
CA LEU A 141 -8.41 8.58 -8.89
C LEU A 141 -7.55 9.45 -9.83
N GLY A 142 -6.34 9.03 -10.21
CA GLY A 142 -5.47 9.70 -11.18
C GLY A 142 -4.31 10.53 -10.57
N PRO A 143 -3.64 11.37 -11.39
CA PRO A 143 -2.44 12.11 -10.97
C PRO A 143 -2.77 13.31 -10.09
N THR A 144 -1.87 13.66 -9.18
CA THR A 144 -1.94 14.90 -8.39
C THR A 144 -1.28 16.08 -9.12
N ASP A 145 -1.47 17.29 -8.61
CA ASP A 145 -1.03 18.54 -9.24
C ASP A 145 0.49 18.73 -9.23
N GLN A 146 0.98 19.55 -10.17
CA GLN A 146 2.38 19.98 -10.24
C GLN A 146 2.70 20.87 -9.03
N GLY A 147 3.40 20.31 -8.03
CA GLY A 147 3.64 20.95 -6.73
C GLY A 147 3.44 20.00 -5.55
N ALA A 148 2.82 18.84 -5.80
CA ALA A 148 2.80 17.75 -4.83
C ALA A 148 4.22 17.25 -4.56
N ASP A 149 4.58 17.22 -3.28
CA ASP A 149 5.84 16.73 -2.76
C ASP A 149 5.59 15.73 -1.62
N LYS A 150 6.69 15.20 -1.07
CA LYS A 150 6.62 14.23 0.02
C LYS A 150 5.83 14.75 1.22
N ASN A 151 5.97 16.02 1.58
CA ASN A 151 5.41 16.61 2.79
C ASN A 151 3.95 16.99 2.64
N ASN A 152 3.55 17.49 1.47
CA ASN A 152 2.24 18.08 1.27
C ASN A 152 1.21 17.12 0.64
N PHE A 153 1.64 15.93 0.18
CA PHE A 153 0.72 14.96 -0.43
C PHE A 153 1.10 13.51 -0.15
N PHE A 154 2.31 13.05 -0.51
CA PHE A 154 2.60 11.61 -0.52
C PHE A 154 2.70 11.00 0.89
N LEU A 155 3.33 11.69 1.85
CA LEU A 155 3.39 11.21 3.24
C LEU A 155 2.01 11.26 3.93
N PRO A 156 1.24 12.36 3.84
CA PRO A 156 -0.14 12.39 4.32
C PRO A 156 -0.99 11.25 3.74
N LEU A 157 -0.97 11.06 2.43
CA LEU A 157 -1.72 10.00 1.74
C LEU A 157 -1.30 8.61 2.23
N THR A 158 0.00 8.34 2.36
CA THR A 158 0.50 7.04 2.84
C THR A 158 0.08 6.76 4.28
N ALA A 159 0.03 7.80 5.12
CA ALA A 159 -0.42 7.69 6.50
C ALA A 159 -1.93 7.45 6.61
N VAL A 160 -2.75 8.11 5.79
CA VAL A 160 -4.19 7.84 5.67
C VAL A 160 -4.42 6.42 5.16
N TYR A 161 -3.73 6.03 4.09
CA TYR A 161 -3.80 4.69 3.50
C TYR A 161 -3.52 3.60 4.55
N GLY A 162 -2.42 3.73 5.32
CA GLY A 162 -2.10 2.71 6.34
C GLY A 162 -3.12 2.64 7.48
N ARG A 163 -3.66 3.78 7.92
CA ARG A 163 -4.77 3.84 8.90
C ARG A 163 -6.03 3.16 8.37
N TRP A 164 -6.37 3.41 7.11
CA TRP A 164 -7.53 2.79 6.47
C TRP A 164 -7.34 1.28 6.30
N CYS A 165 -6.15 0.82 5.90
CA CYS A 165 -5.83 -0.60 5.89
C CYS A 165 -6.10 -1.25 7.26
N ALA A 166 -5.61 -0.64 8.35
CA ALA A 166 -5.81 -1.17 9.70
C ALA A 166 -7.30 -1.29 10.08
N ARG A 167 -8.14 -0.36 9.65
CA ARG A 167 -9.59 -0.37 9.93
C ARG A 167 -10.38 -1.35 9.05
N ILE A 168 -9.99 -1.50 7.79
CA ILE A 168 -10.68 -2.34 6.80
C ILE A 168 -10.46 -3.83 7.04
N ALA A 169 -9.24 -4.23 7.40
CA ALA A 169 -8.86 -5.64 7.47
C ALA A 169 -7.80 -5.97 8.54
N GLY A 170 -7.47 -5.02 9.42
CA GLY A 170 -6.50 -5.25 10.48
C GLY A 170 -7.11 -5.98 11.69
N ARG A 171 -6.34 -6.91 12.25
CA ARG A 171 -6.66 -7.51 13.56
C ARG A 171 -6.22 -6.58 14.70
N VAL A 172 -7.16 -6.24 15.58
CA VAL A 172 -6.87 -5.58 16.85
C VAL A 172 -6.48 -6.66 17.87
N PRO A 173 -5.34 -6.53 18.57
CA PRO A 173 -4.94 -7.49 19.60
C PRO A 173 -6.05 -7.68 20.65
N GLY A 174 -6.43 -8.94 20.89
CA GLY A 174 -7.48 -9.29 21.86
C GLY A 174 -8.92 -9.23 21.34
N ASP A 175 -9.15 -8.77 20.11
CA ASP A 175 -10.49 -8.70 19.50
C ASP A 175 -10.61 -9.69 18.33
N THR A 176 -11.28 -10.81 18.57
CA THR A 176 -11.54 -11.84 17.56
C THR A 176 -12.65 -11.48 16.57
N SER A 177 -13.37 -10.37 16.79
CA SER A 177 -14.36 -9.84 15.86
C SER A 177 -13.76 -8.92 14.78
N SER A 178 -12.48 -8.56 14.94
CA SER A 178 -11.68 -7.77 13.99
C SER A 178 -11.08 -8.61 12.85
N GLY A 179 -10.06 -8.11 12.14
CA GLY A 179 -9.48 -8.77 10.97
C GLY A 179 -8.87 -10.15 11.26
N ALA A 180 -8.68 -10.97 10.23
CA ALA A 180 -8.12 -12.33 10.39
C ALA A 180 -6.66 -12.34 10.87
N GLY A 181 -5.87 -11.33 10.51
CA GLY A 181 -4.46 -11.27 10.86
C GLY A 181 -3.94 -9.84 11.01
N ASP A 182 -2.66 -9.75 11.33
CA ASP A 182 -1.94 -8.49 11.47
C ASP A 182 -2.15 -7.57 10.26
N TRP A 183 -2.27 -6.27 10.51
CA TRP A 183 -2.16 -5.28 9.44
C TRP A 183 -0.72 -5.22 8.89
N PRO A 184 -0.54 -4.70 7.65
CA PRO A 184 0.78 -4.63 7.01
C PRO A 184 1.85 -4.00 7.88
N TYR A 185 3.06 -4.55 7.83
CA TYR A 185 4.22 -4.02 8.53
C TYR A 185 4.73 -2.72 7.89
N MET A 186 4.69 -2.65 6.56
CA MET A 186 5.12 -1.51 5.76
C MET A 186 3.99 -1.03 4.86
N PHE A 187 3.90 0.29 4.72
CA PHE A 187 3.12 1.00 3.70
C PHE A 187 4.06 1.85 2.88
N GLN A 188 3.70 2.11 1.62
CA GLN A 188 4.62 2.73 0.68
C GLN A 188 3.86 3.56 -0.34
N CYS A 189 4.49 4.64 -0.80
CA CYS A 189 4.06 5.38 -1.97
C CYS A 189 5.25 5.64 -2.91
N THR A 190 5.11 5.29 -4.19
CA THR A 190 6.04 5.67 -5.28
C THR A 190 5.37 6.71 -6.16
N TRP A 191 6.11 7.72 -6.60
CA TRP A 191 5.59 8.73 -7.52
C TRP A 191 6.61 9.20 -8.55
N HIS A 192 6.12 9.79 -9.64
CA HIS A 192 6.90 10.33 -10.77
C HIS A 192 6.13 11.46 -11.44
N GLU A 193 6.83 12.50 -11.86
CA GLU A 193 6.28 13.63 -12.63
C GLU A 193 6.14 13.25 -14.10
N GLU A 194 4.93 13.30 -14.64
CA GLU A 194 4.75 13.05 -16.06
C GLU A 194 5.01 14.31 -16.89
N ARG A 195 6.20 14.38 -17.50
CA ARG A 195 6.68 15.53 -18.27
C ARG A 195 6.26 15.51 -19.74
N TYR A 196 5.75 14.39 -20.26
CA TYR A 196 5.43 14.24 -21.68
C TYR A 196 3.92 14.37 -22.01
N ILE A 197 3.07 14.60 -21.00
CA ILE A 197 1.63 14.82 -21.20
C ILE A 197 1.31 16.31 -20.95
N PRO A 198 0.72 17.04 -21.93
CA PRO A 198 0.47 18.48 -21.84
C PRO A 198 -0.37 18.95 -20.65
N THR A 199 -1.23 18.08 -20.10
CA THR A 199 -2.03 18.40 -18.91
C THR A 199 -1.24 18.36 -17.61
N GLY A 200 -0.04 17.75 -17.62
CA GLY A 200 0.85 17.70 -16.46
C GLY A 200 0.28 16.94 -15.25
N GLY A 201 1.15 16.36 -14.43
CA GLY A 201 0.73 15.79 -13.15
C GLY A 201 1.74 14.83 -12.55
N VAL A 202 1.66 14.63 -11.24
CA VAL A 202 2.49 13.67 -10.51
C VAL A 202 1.68 12.41 -10.28
N TRP A 203 2.07 11.33 -10.93
CA TRP A 203 1.39 10.06 -10.77
C TRP A 203 2.02 9.27 -9.67
N TYR A 204 1.19 8.56 -8.91
CA TYR A 204 1.64 7.77 -7.79
C TYR A 204 1.01 6.38 -7.79
N PHE A 205 1.53 5.52 -6.92
CA PHE A 205 0.90 4.26 -6.55
C PHE A 205 1.21 3.97 -5.09
N LEU A 206 0.26 3.33 -4.40
CA LEU A 206 0.36 2.95 -2.99
C LEU A 206 0.52 1.44 -2.87
N GLY A 207 1.30 0.97 -1.92
CA GLY A 207 1.44 -0.45 -1.66
C GLY A 207 1.64 -0.78 -0.19
N ALA A 208 1.35 -2.03 0.15
CA ALA A 208 1.50 -2.56 1.48
C ALA A 208 2.23 -3.92 1.45
N SER A 209 3.01 -4.19 2.50
CA SER A 209 3.62 -5.51 2.69
C SER A 209 2.52 -6.56 2.91
N THR A 210 2.78 -7.80 2.51
CA THR A 210 1.83 -8.91 2.66
C THR A 210 1.42 -9.11 4.12
N ALA A 211 0.12 -9.08 4.38
CA ALA A 211 -0.46 -9.26 5.71
C ALA A 211 -1.98 -9.55 5.60
N GLY A 212 -2.69 -9.54 6.73
CA GLY A 212 -4.16 -9.65 6.76
C GLY A 212 -4.70 -11.08 6.74
N ASP A 213 -3.95 -12.06 7.25
CA ASP A 213 -4.48 -13.42 7.37
C ASP A 213 -3.93 -14.17 8.57
N GLU A 214 -4.62 -15.24 8.95
CA GLU A 214 -4.15 -16.22 9.93
C GLU A 214 -3.22 -17.22 9.21
N TRP A 215 -2.01 -17.38 9.74
CA TRP A 215 -0.94 -18.15 9.08
C TRP A 215 -0.61 -19.45 9.81
N ASP A 216 -1.40 -19.85 10.80
CA ASP A 216 -1.19 -21.09 11.56
C ASP A 216 -1.12 -22.32 10.63
N GLU A 217 0.09 -22.87 10.49
CA GLU A 217 0.36 -23.99 9.60
C GLU A 217 -0.44 -25.25 9.97
N ASN A 218 -0.86 -25.40 11.23
CA ASN A 218 -1.73 -26.52 11.65
C ASN A 218 -3.15 -26.39 11.08
N THR A 219 -3.59 -25.16 10.81
CA THR A 219 -4.94 -24.85 10.35
C THR A 219 -5.00 -24.70 8.83
N VAL A 220 -4.00 -24.05 8.22
CA VAL A 220 -4.04 -23.68 6.79
C VAL A 220 -2.87 -24.25 5.97
N GLY A 221 -1.95 -25.00 6.59
CA GLY A 221 -0.77 -25.56 5.94
C GLY A 221 0.14 -24.47 5.37
N LEU A 222 0.72 -24.69 4.19
CA LEU A 222 1.63 -23.74 3.52
C LEU A 222 0.94 -22.53 2.87
N TRP A 223 -0.18 -22.07 3.43
CA TRP A 223 -0.96 -20.96 2.88
C TRP A 223 -0.15 -19.67 2.72
N ARG A 224 0.62 -19.32 3.75
CA ARG A 224 1.50 -18.15 3.72
C ARG A 224 2.47 -18.19 2.54
N SER A 225 3.17 -19.31 2.36
CA SER A 225 4.11 -19.49 1.26
C SER A 225 3.44 -19.44 -0.12
N ARG A 226 2.18 -19.91 -0.24
CA ARG A 226 1.41 -19.80 -1.49
C ARG A 226 1.08 -18.35 -1.84
N VAL A 227 0.58 -17.59 -0.88
CA VAL A 227 0.33 -16.14 -1.05
C VAL A 227 1.61 -15.42 -1.44
N GLN A 228 2.69 -15.67 -0.72
CA GLN A 228 3.97 -15.00 -0.96
C GLN A 228 4.56 -15.34 -2.33
N LEU A 229 4.41 -16.59 -2.79
CA LEU A 229 4.82 -17.02 -4.12
C LEU A 229 4.00 -16.31 -5.21
N GLN A 230 2.67 -16.19 -5.05
CA GLN A 230 1.84 -15.53 -6.06
C GLN A 230 2.18 -14.04 -6.20
N ARG A 231 2.52 -13.37 -5.10
CA ARG A 231 3.00 -11.98 -5.16
C ARG A 231 4.37 -11.87 -5.82
N PHE A 232 5.29 -12.80 -5.53
CA PHE A 232 6.55 -12.89 -6.24
C PHE A 232 6.33 -13.10 -7.74
N ASP A 233 5.46 -14.02 -8.14
CA ASP A 233 5.15 -14.28 -9.54
C ASP A 233 4.61 -13.03 -10.24
N MET A 234 3.77 -12.22 -9.58
CA MET A 234 3.32 -10.93 -10.14
C MET A 234 4.44 -9.91 -10.27
N LEU A 235 5.29 -9.78 -9.25
CA LEU A 235 6.46 -8.90 -9.32
C LEU A 235 7.36 -9.30 -10.49
N TYR A 236 7.74 -10.57 -10.55
CA TYR A 236 8.60 -11.12 -11.59
C TYR A 236 7.98 -10.97 -12.98
N ASN A 237 6.72 -11.37 -13.17
CA ASN A 237 6.09 -11.36 -14.49
C ASN A 237 5.72 -9.93 -14.93
N GLY A 238 5.28 -9.08 -14.02
CA GLY A 238 4.80 -7.73 -14.30
C GLY A 238 5.90 -6.68 -14.50
N MET A 239 7.09 -6.89 -13.93
CA MET A 239 8.24 -6.01 -14.15
C MET A 239 8.73 -6.10 -15.59
N ASP A 240 8.88 -4.96 -16.27
CA ASP A 240 9.37 -4.96 -17.65
C ASP A 240 10.89 -5.13 -17.73
N ILE A 241 11.63 -4.72 -16.69
CA ILE A 241 13.07 -4.96 -16.55
C ILE A 241 13.26 -6.17 -15.64
N LYS A 242 13.74 -7.30 -16.19
CA LYS A 242 13.97 -8.52 -15.40
C LYS A 242 15.29 -8.43 -14.66
N VAL A 243 15.21 -8.25 -13.34
CA VAL A 243 16.36 -8.26 -12.41
C VAL A 243 16.30 -9.40 -11.40
N LEU A 244 15.27 -10.24 -11.52
CA LEU A 244 15.01 -11.41 -10.69
C LEU A 244 14.94 -12.64 -11.59
N GLU A 245 15.25 -13.80 -11.02
CA GLU A 245 15.14 -15.10 -11.68
C GLU A 245 13.88 -15.86 -11.19
N PRO A 246 13.21 -16.66 -12.03
CA PRO A 246 12.04 -17.46 -11.61
C PRO A 246 12.30 -18.34 -10.38
N SER A 247 13.55 -18.76 -10.19
CA SER A 247 13.94 -19.63 -9.09
C SER A 247 14.23 -18.91 -7.77
N ASP A 248 14.29 -17.57 -7.76
CA ASP A 248 14.76 -16.80 -6.60
C ASP A 248 13.90 -17.00 -5.36
N PHE A 249 12.58 -17.09 -5.52
CA PHE A 249 11.68 -17.37 -4.41
C PHE A 249 11.98 -18.73 -3.76
N ARG A 250 12.08 -19.78 -4.58
CA ARG A 250 12.28 -21.17 -4.11
C ARG A 250 13.67 -21.41 -3.54
N LYS A 251 14.67 -20.69 -4.03
CA LYS A 251 16.05 -20.78 -3.55
C LYS A 251 16.33 -19.86 -2.34
N HIS A 252 15.30 -19.18 -1.82
CA HIS A 252 15.46 -18.16 -0.78
C HIS A 252 16.57 -17.15 -1.12
N ALA A 253 16.58 -16.69 -2.37
CA ALA A 253 17.67 -15.90 -2.92
C ALA A 253 17.63 -14.43 -2.50
N SER A 254 16.55 -13.99 -1.86
CA SER A 254 16.37 -12.63 -1.37
C SER A 254 17.47 -12.22 -0.38
N ILE A 255 17.96 -11.00 -0.52
CA ILE A 255 19.07 -10.47 0.29
C ILE A 255 18.68 -10.44 1.77
N GLU A 256 17.44 -10.04 2.07
CA GLU A 256 16.88 -10.04 3.44
C GLU A 256 16.82 -11.43 4.10
N GLN A 257 17.01 -12.53 3.34
CA GLN A 257 17.10 -13.89 3.88
C GLN A 257 18.54 -14.38 4.05
N LYS A 258 19.51 -13.69 3.43
CA LYS A 258 20.93 -14.07 3.44
C LYS A 258 21.73 -13.30 4.49
N THR A 259 21.19 -12.22 5.03
CA THR A 259 21.88 -11.38 6.02
C THR A 259 21.43 -11.73 7.43
N ALA A 260 22.38 -11.79 8.38
CA ALA A 260 22.08 -12.13 9.78
C ALA A 260 21.12 -11.13 10.46
N ALA A 261 21.11 -9.87 10.00
CA ALA A 261 20.19 -8.83 10.46
C ALA A 261 18.95 -8.66 9.56
N GLY A 262 18.77 -9.53 8.58
CA GLY A 262 17.68 -9.47 7.61
C GLY A 262 16.33 -9.83 8.21
N SER A 263 15.27 -9.32 7.60
CA SER A 263 13.87 -9.55 8.00
C SER A 263 13.32 -10.92 7.59
N ASN A 264 14.13 -11.78 6.97
CA ASN A 264 13.71 -13.02 6.29
C ASN A 264 12.61 -12.79 5.24
N ASN A 265 12.43 -11.55 4.77
CA ASN A 265 11.40 -11.21 3.81
C ASN A 265 11.83 -11.63 2.40
N GLN A 266 10.89 -12.16 1.62
CA GLN A 266 11.12 -12.56 0.23
C GLN A 266 10.76 -11.44 -0.74
N TYR A 267 11.37 -11.46 -1.93
CA TYR A 267 10.95 -10.62 -3.05
C TYR A 267 9.44 -10.76 -3.30
N GLY A 268 8.78 -9.67 -3.69
CA GLY A 268 7.33 -9.62 -3.93
C GLY A 268 6.46 -9.44 -2.68
N ASN A 269 7.05 -9.44 -1.48
CA ASN A 269 6.30 -9.34 -0.22
C ASN A 269 6.55 -8.01 0.53
N CYS A 270 7.40 -7.16 -0.02
CA CYS A 270 7.56 -5.78 0.41
C CYS A 270 6.39 -4.91 -0.06
N ALA A 271 6.25 -3.73 0.56
CA ALA A 271 5.20 -2.77 0.20
C ALA A 271 5.40 -2.17 -1.21
N GLU A 272 6.62 -2.17 -1.72
CA GLU A 272 7.00 -1.67 -3.03
C GLU A 272 6.56 -2.58 -4.20
N SER A 273 6.00 -3.77 -3.94
CA SER A 273 5.80 -4.79 -5.00
C SER A 273 4.91 -4.32 -6.16
N TYR A 274 3.69 -3.84 -5.89
CA TYR A 274 2.84 -3.22 -6.91
C TYR A 274 3.40 -1.90 -7.44
N PRO A 275 3.85 -0.96 -6.58
CA PRO A 275 4.50 0.27 -7.03
C PRO A 275 5.62 0.04 -8.05
N PHE A 276 6.47 -0.97 -7.85
CA PHE A 276 7.55 -1.31 -8.78
C PHE A 276 7.03 -1.86 -10.10
N VAL A 277 6.04 -2.75 -10.07
CA VAL A 277 5.44 -3.29 -11.30
C VAL A 277 4.72 -2.20 -12.11
N ILE A 278 4.07 -1.26 -11.43
CA ILE A 278 3.24 -0.24 -12.08
C ILE A 278 4.07 0.93 -12.58
N LYS A 279 5.13 1.32 -11.87
CA LYS A 279 5.85 2.56 -12.18
C LYS A 279 7.20 2.38 -12.86
N ILE A 280 7.88 1.24 -12.71
CA ILE A 280 9.19 1.07 -13.35
C ILE A 280 9.00 0.95 -14.86
N LEU A 281 9.62 1.87 -15.61
CA LEU A 281 9.49 1.98 -17.06
C LEU A 281 10.65 1.30 -17.79
N VAL A 282 10.38 0.79 -18.98
CA VAL A 282 11.41 0.33 -19.93
C VAL A 282 12.26 1.53 -20.37
N GLY A 283 13.59 1.35 -20.38
CA GLY A 283 14.52 2.34 -20.93
C GLY A 283 15.31 3.17 -19.92
N GLY A 284 15.34 2.78 -18.62
CA GLY A 284 16.33 3.16 -17.60
C GLY A 284 16.46 4.66 -17.25
N ARG A 285 16.82 5.50 -18.23
CA ARG A 285 16.97 6.96 -18.07
C ARG A 285 15.67 7.66 -17.64
N ARG A 286 14.50 7.07 -17.92
CA ARG A 286 13.19 7.58 -17.47
C ARG A 286 12.89 7.28 -15.99
N ASN A 287 13.63 6.35 -15.37
CA ASN A 287 13.39 5.96 -13.99
C ASN A 287 14.07 6.90 -12.98
N ASN A 288 15.09 7.66 -13.38
CA ASN A 288 15.86 8.52 -12.47
C ASN A 288 15.02 9.57 -11.71
N ASP A 289 13.90 9.99 -12.28
CA ASP A 289 13.00 10.99 -11.68
C ASP A 289 11.83 10.35 -10.90
N MET A 290 11.97 9.08 -10.55
CA MET A 290 11.03 8.39 -9.66
C MET A 290 11.49 8.51 -8.22
N TYR A 291 10.50 8.70 -7.34
CA TYR A 291 10.68 8.89 -5.92
C TYR A 291 9.82 7.91 -5.14
N GLY A 292 10.18 7.67 -3.89
CA GLY A 292 9.35 6.87 -3.02
C GLY A 292 9.60 7.12 -1.54
N LEU A 293 8.63 6.71 -0.75
CA LEU A 293 8.74 6.67 0.70
C LEU A 293 8.14 5.37 1.23
N ALA A 294 8.70 4.87 2.34
CA ALA A 294 8.17 3.73 3.06
C ALA A 294 7.91 4.13 4.53
N LEU A 295 6.74 3.78 5.02
CA LEU A 295 6.22 4.12 6.35
C LEU A 295 5.90 2.85 7.13
N GLN A 296 6.55 2.68 8.28
CA GLN A 296 6.38 1.50 9.13
C GLN A 296 5.14 1.62 10.01
N ARG A 297 4.36 0.54 10.17
CA ARG A 297 3.11 0.49 10.95
C ARG A 297 3.17 1.07 12.37
N LYS A 298 4.36 1.12 12.97
CA LYS A 298 4.61 1.62 14.32
C LYS A 298 4.03 3.01 14.58
N TYR A 299 3.84 3.85 13.56
CA TYR A 299 3.20 5.16 13.77
C TYR A 299 1.76 5.05 14.30
N MET A 300 1.10 3.90 14.14
CA MET A 300 -0.26 3.62 14.62
C MET A 300 -0.31 2.82 15.92
N THR A 301 0.80 2.18 16.32
CA THR A 301 0.80 1.17 17.40
C THR A 301 1.60 1.58 18.62
N MET A 302 2.25 2.74 18.58
CA MET A 302 2.92 3.30 19.76
C MET A 302 1.87 3.82 20.75
N GLU A 303 2.19 3.81 22.04
CA GLU A 303 1.35 4.33 23.14
C GLU A 303 0.93 5.80 22.93
N ASN A 304 1.66 6.53 22.09
CA ASN A 304 1.41 7.91 21.69
C ASN A 304 1.09 8.04 20.18
N ALA A 305 0.51 7.01 19.57
CA ALA A 305 0.01 7.09 18.20
C ALA A 305 -0.97 8.25 18.10
N PRO A 306 -0.72 9.24 17.22
CA PRO A 306 -1.51 10.45 17.24
C PRO A 306 -2.91 10.15 16.68
N GLU A 307 -3.95 10.69 17.31
CA GLU A 307 -5.32 10.64 16.79
C GLU A 307 -5.48 11.51 15.54
N GLU A 308 -4.66 12.57 15.45
CA GLU A 308 -4.64 13.48 14.32
C GLU A 308 -3.39 13.31 13.46
N TYR A 309 -3.51 13.64 12.18
CA TYR A 309 -2.34 13.69 11.31
C TYR A 309 -1.36 14.78 11.74
N GLN A 310 -0.11 14.42 11.97
CA GLN A 310 0.99 15.33 12.33
C GLN A 310 2.03 15.36 11.20
N ASP A 311 2.19 16.53 10.58
CA ASP A 311 3.12 16.78 9.46
C ASP A 311 4.56 17.09 9.92
N TYR A 312 4.79 17.27 11.22
CA TYR A 312 6.08 17.69 11.74
C TYR A 312 7.20 16.66 11.47
N SER A 313 8.36 17.15 11.06
CA SER A 313 9.60 16.35 10.88
C SER A 313 10.07 15.59 12.13
N THR A 314 9.58 15.99 13.30
CA THR A 314 9.86 15.37 14.61
C THR A 314 8.68 14.52 15.13
N GLY A 315 7.56 14.53 14.41
CA GLY A 315 6.34 13.80 14.73
C GLY A 315 6.51 12.28 14.59
N VAL A 316 5.53 11.55 15.13
CA VAL A 316 5.54 10.07 15.12
C VAL A 316 5.55 9.52 13.69
N ILE A 317 4.81 10.13 12.76
CA ILE A 317 4.74 9.70 11.35
C ILE A 317 6.13 9.81 10.70
N TRP A 318 6.79 10.96 10.79
CA TRP A 318 8.13 11.17 10.24
C TRP A 318 9.19 10.26 10.83
N ARG A 319 9.15 10.01 12.15
CA ARG A 319 10.13 9.14 12.83
C ARG A 319 10.03 7.67 12.41
N ASN A 320 8.88 7.25 11.88
CA ASN A 320 8.64 5.90 11.40
C ASN A 320 8.81 5.75 9.88
N LEU A 321 9.33 6.77 9.19
CA LEU A 321 9.84 6.62 7.84
C LEU A 321 11.12 5.79 7.84
N VAL A 322 11.20 4.83 6.92
CA VAL A 322 12.36 3.98 6.73
C VAL A 322 12.83 4.05 5.29
N GLY A 323 14.12 3.78 5.08
CA GLY A 323 14.65 3.58 3.74
C GLY A 323 14.22 2.23 3.17
N PRO A 324 14.51 1.96 1.89
CA PRO A 324 14.25 0.65 1.30
C PRO A 324 14.99 -0.44 2.08
N CYS A 325 14.33 -1.58 2.27
CA CYS A 325 15.00 -2.80 2.75
C CYS A 325 16.03 -3.30 1.72
N ALA A 326 16.90 -4.23 2.08
CA ALA A 326 17.97 -4.71 1.20
C ALA A 326 17.44 -5.30 -0.11
N ASN A 327 16.29 -6.00 -0.07
CA ASN A 327 15.62 -6.48 -1.27
C ASN A 327 15.19 -5.33 -2.19
N CYS A 328 14.50 -4.33 -1.64
CA CYS A 328 14.00 -3.19 -2.42
C CYS A 328 15.14 -2.32 -2.94
N ALA A 329 16.21 -2.14 -2.16
CA ALA A 329 17.41 -1.42 -2.57
C ALA A 329 18.09 -2.10 -3.77
N HIS A 330 18.15 -3.44 -3.78
CA HIS A 330 18.66 -4.21 -4.91
C HIS A 330 17.81 -4.03 -6.17
N LEU A 331 16.47 -4.05 -6.04
CA LEU A 331 15.58 -3.80 -7.17
C LEU A 331 15.75 -2.37 -7.71
N ILE A 332 15.79 -1.37 -6.83
CA ILE A 332 16.03 0.05 -7.17
C ILE A 332 17.32 0.19 -7.98
N GLN A 333 18.42 -0.39 -7.49
CA GLN A 333 19.69 -0.35 -8.20
C GLN A 333 19.62 -1.08 -9.55
N GLY A 334 19.03 -2.28 -9.57
CA GLY A 334 18.96 -3.13 -10.76
C GLY A 334 18.16 -2.52 -11.91
N VAL A 335 17.14 -1.72 -11.61
CA VAL A 335 16.30 -1.05 -12.63
C VAL A 335 16.76 0.38 -12.97
N GLY A 336 17.90 0.81 -12.42
CA GLY A 336 18.50 2.13 -12.67
C GLY A 336 17.78 3.29 -11.99
N LEU A 337 17.10 3.06 -10.87
CA LEU A 337 16.49 4.12 -10.05
C LEU A 337 17.56 4.82 -9.19
N ASN A 338 17.36 6.12 -8.94
CA ASN A 338 18.21 6.86 -8.01
C ASN A 338 17.81 6.54 -6.56
N GLY A 339 18.63 5.76 -5.85
CA GLY A 339 18.38 5.39 -4.46
C GLY A 339 18.23 6.57 -3.48
N ALA A 340 18.81 7.73 -3.78
CA ALA A 340 18.64 8.93 -2.95
C ALA A 340 17.18 9.43 -2.94
N ASN A 341 16.43 9.19 -4.02
CA ASN A 341 15.01 9.55 -4.14
C ASN A 341 14.08 8.67 -3.29
N PHE A 342 14.62 7.60 -2.68
CA PHE A 342 13.91 6.70 -1.78
C PHE A 342 14.42 6.83 -0.33
N ALA A 343 15.31 7.79 -0.06
CA ALA A 343 15.88 7.98 1.26
C ALA A 343 14.84 8.49 2.26
N LYS A 344 14.83 7.95 3.48
CA LYS A 344 13.92 8.38 4.55
C LYS A 344 13.95 9.89 4.84
N ASN A 345 15.12 10.51 4.65
CA ASN A 345 15.36 11.94 4.95
C ASN A 345 15.08 12.86 3.75
N LEU A 346 14.71 12.34 2.57
CA LEU A 346 14.28 13.17 1.44
C LEU A 346 13.20 14.16 1.90
N GLY A 347 13.29 15.43 1.50
CA GLY A 347 12.31 16.48 1.83
C GLY A 347 12.22 16.90 3.30
N LYS A 348 13.07 16.36 4.20
CA LYS A 348 13.00 16.65 5.65
C LYS A 348 13.25 18.13 5.99
N GLY A 349 14.08 18.83 5.21
CA GLY A 349 14.36 20.25 5.43
C GLY A 349 13.15 21.16 5.17
N GLU A 350 12.20 20.70 4.36
CA GLU A 350 10.98 21.41 3.97
C GLU A 350 9.78 21.05 4.87
N ALA A 351 9.90 19.98 5.65
CA ALA A 351 8.88 19.55 6.58
C ALA A 351 8.67 20.58 7.71
N PRO A 352 7.42 20.81 8.13
CA PRO A 352 7.11 21.66 9.28
C PRO A 352 7.92 21.28 10.53
N LYS A 353 8.32 22.28 11.32
CA LYS A 353 8.93 22.08 12.63
C LYS A 353 7.83 22.22 13.68
N LYS A 354 7.84 21.31 14.67
CA LYS A 354 6.93 21.40 15.81
C LYS A 354 7.14 22.76 16.50
N PRO A 355 6.07 23.56 16.74
CA PRO A 355 6.19 24.79 17.50
C PRO A 355 6.84 24.51 18.85
N LYS A 356 7.75 25.39 19.29
CA LYS A 356 8.24 25.32 20.68
C LYS A 356 7.05 25.60 21.60
N PRO A 357 6.89 24.86 22.72
CA PRO A 357 5.92 25.26 23.73
C PRO A 357 6.22 26.71 24.14
N PRO A 358 5.19 27.52 24.42
CA PRO A 358 5.40 28.89 24.87
C PRO A 358 6.35 28.86 26.07
N LYS A 359 7.36 29.73 26.05
CA LYS A 359 8.24 29.90 27.20
C LYS A 359 7.36 30.22 28.40
N GLY A 360 7.47 29.40 29.45
CA GLY A 360 6.77 29.67 30.70
C GLY A 360 7.18 31.03 31.26
N PRO A 361 6.38 31.62 32.17
CA PRO A 361 6.68 32.93 32.77
C PRO A 361 8.07 33.03 33.43
N SER A 362 8.75 31.91 33.69
CA SER A 362 10.07 31.85 34.34
C SER A 362 11.26 32.17 33.43
N GLU A 363 11.07 32.44 32.13
CA GLU A 363 12.15 32.87 31.21
C GLU A 363 12.03 34.34 30.78
N MET A 364 11.17 35.13 31.43
CA MET A 364 11.04 36.59 31.22
C MET A 364 11.64 37.43 32.35
N VAL A 365 12.61 36.90 33.10
CA VAL A 365 13.35 37.64 34.13
C VAL A 365 14.81 37.75 33.77
#